data_AF-A0A5D2QZJ9-F1
#
_entry.id   AF-A0A5D2QZJ9-F1
#
_cell.length_a   1.000
_cell.length_b   1.000
_cell.length_c   1.000
_cell.angle_alpha   90.00
_cell.angle_beta   90.00
_cell.angle_gamma   90.00
#
_symmetry.space_group_name_H-M   'P 1'
#
loop_
_entity.id
_entity.type
_entity.pdbx_description
1 polymer ?
#
loop_
_entity_poly.entity_id
_entity_poly.type
_entity_poly.pdbx_seq_one_letter_code
_entity_poly.pdbx_strand_id
1 'polypeptide(L)'
;MSATRHRAVGGGVNHVLDYLRRMQAENPSFFYAIQGDNDHTGGSIFWVDATSRMNYAYFGDTVVFDTTYRTNRYRVPFASFSGLNHHGQPVLFGCALILNDSEASFAWLFQTWLHAMSDRRPISITTDPDRLIQMAVTQVLPETRLRFNRWSIFKETQEKLAHIYQSQPTFEIEFKKCVNETETINEFESSWVSLLERYFVMDNEWLQSMYNARQEWVPAYMRDTFFGDFSITERNIGLNSFFEGFVNASTTIQMLIKQYEKAVASWHEKELKSDYDSTNTSPVLKTPSPMEKQAANLYTRRIFMKFQEELVETLANPATKIDDSGTVATYRVAKFGEEHKAHTVNFTSFEMKANCSCQMFEHSGIICRHILAVFRVKNVLTLPSQYVLKRWTRNAKIGDMQDEHATELPNNSRESLTDRYNTLRQEAIKYVEEGAKSIHVYNVAMDALQEALKKVSSAKNQSPISAEDGALSNGRNQELHAAGDIETVACQSADEKEKKIRELTTELESINRRCEVYRANLLAVLRDMEEQKLKLSVKVQNARLNLRE
;
A
#
# COMPACT_ATOMS: atom_id res chain seq x y z
N MET A 1 36.20 17.21 -0.09
CA MET A 1 35.77 17.57 1.27
C MET A 1 34.34 18.06 1.22
N SER A 2 33.37 17.17 1.49
CA SER A 2 31.94 17.49 1.43
C SER A 2 31.52 18.18 2.73
N ALA A 3 31.00 19.40 2.62
CA ALA A 3 30.50 20.15 3.77
C ALA A 3 29.17 19.54 4.25
N THR A 4 29.20 18.85 5.39
CA THR A 4 28.03 18.37 6.12
C THR A 4 27.12 19.55 6.43
N ARG A 5 25.98 19.66 5.73
CA ARG A 5 25.00 20.73 5.97
C ARG A 5 24.09 20.33 7.12
N HIS A 6 24.49 20.64 8.35
CA HIS A 6 23.60 20.58 9.51
C HIS A 6 22.48 21.62 9.36
N ARG A 7 21.24 21.17 9.19
CA ARG A 7 20.07 22.07 9.15
C ARG A 7 19.47 22.16 10.54
N ALA A 8 19.68 23.28 11.23
CA ALA A 8 19.06 23.55 12.52
C ALA A 8 17.56 23.82 12.33
N VAL A 9 16.73 22.82 12.61
CA VAL A 9 15.27 22.94 12.55
C VAL A 9 14.74 23.31 13.95
N GLY A 10 14.90 24.58 14.33
CA GLY A 10 14.37 25.09 15.60
C GLY A 10 12.84 25.00 15.69
N GLY A 11 12.31 24.67 16.87
CA GLY A 11 10.90 24.71 17.28
C GLY A 11 9.95 23.70 16.63
N GLY A 12 10.04 23.49 15.32
CA GLY A 12 9.12 22.60 14.57
C GLY A 12 9.33 21.11 14.85
N VAL A 13 10.57 20.69 15.13
CA VAL A 13 10.88 19.28 15.45
C VAL A 13 10.19 18.86 16.76
N ASN A 14 10.16 19.73 17.76
CA ASN A 14 9.49 19.43 19.03
C ASN A 14 7.99 19.14 18.85
N HIS A 15 7.32 19.84 17.94
CA HIS A 15 5.91 19.58 17.63
C HIS A 15 5.69 18.17 17.06
N VAL A 16 6.59 17.71 16.18
CA VAL A 16 6.56 16.34 15.66
C VAL A 16 6.83 15.35 16.79
N LEU A 17 7.85 15.58 17.63
CA LEU A 17 8.17 14.69 18.74
C LEU A 17 7.04 14.55 19.77
N ASP A 18 6.37 15.66 20.11
CA ASP A 18 5.23 15.63 21.02
C ASP A 18 4.05 14.84 20.42
N TYR A 19 3.82 14.99 19.12
CA TYR A 19 2.87 14.15 18.39
C TYR A 19 3.26 12.67 18.48
N LEU A 20 4.51 12.31 18.17
CA LEU A 20 4.97 10.91 18.17
C LEU A 20 4.89 10.26 19.55
N ARG A 21 5.27 10.97 20.61
CA ARG A 21 5.14 10.51 22.01
C ARG A 21 3.68 10.23 22.36
N ARG A 22 2.77 11.14 21.97
CA ARG A 22 1.33 10.97 22.19
C ARG A 22 0.80 9.73 21.44
N MET A 23 1.15 9.57 20.16
CA MET A 23 0.72 8.42 19.35
C MET A 23 1.23 7.09 19.92
N GLN A 24 2.46 7.04 20.44
CA GLN A 24 2.99 5.84 21.10
C GLN A 24 2.30 5.53 22.43
N ALA A 25 1.96 6.55 23.22
CA ALA A 25 1.20 6.37 24.45
C ALA A 25 -0.24 5.88 24.19
N GLU A 26 -0.87 6.37 23.12
CA GLU A 26 -2.22 5.95 22.70
C GLU A 26 -2.22 4.54 22.08
N ASN A 27 -1.15 4.15 21.38
CA ASN A 27 -1.02 2.85 20.74
C ASN A 27 0.41 2.29 20.88
N PRO A 28 0.64 1.29 21.76
CA PRO A 28 1.96 0.67 21.95
C PRO A 28 2.58 0.04 20.69
N SER A 29 1.77 -0.24 19.66
CA SER A 29 2.26 -0.77 18.37
C SER A 29 2.81 0.32 17.45
N PHE A 30 2.54 1.60 17.75
CA PHE A 30 3.19 2.74 17.10
C PHE A 30 4.66 2.78 17.50
N PHE A 31 5.53 2.94 16.51
CA PHE A 31 6.97 2.94 16.71
C PHE A 31 7.58 4.21 16.12
N TYR A 32 8.50 4.82 16.85
CA TYR A 32 9.34 5.90 16.33
C TYR A 32 10.75 5.79 16.89
N ALA A 33 11.70 6.37 16.17
CA ALA A 33 13.10 6.44 16.57
C ALA A 33 13.73 7.76 16.11
N ILE A 34 14.76 8.19 16.82
CA ILE A 34 15.51 9.43 16.55
C ILE A 34 16.97 9.05 16.35
N GLN A 35 17.61 9.62 15.32
CA GLN A 35 19.00 9.37 15.00
C GLN A 35 19.94 10.15 15.94
N GLY A 36 20.67 9.45 16.81
CA GLY A 36 21.62 10.04 17.76
C GLY A 36 21.13 9.99 19.21
N ASP A 37 22.04 10.20 20.18
CA ASP A 37 21.73 10.11 21.60
C ASP A 37 20.90 11.32 22.10
N ASN A 38 19.93 10.98 22.97
CA ASN A 38 18.84 11.70 23.65
C ASN A 38 18.75 13.24 23.77
N ASP A 39 19.72 14.06 23.37
CA ASP A 39 19.74 15.51 23.69
C ASP A 39 20.03 16.47 22.52
N HIS A 40 20.10 16.00 21.26
CA HIS A 40 20.40 16.87 20.11
C HIS A 40 19.27 16.93 19.07
N THR A 41 18.73 18.13 18.87
CA THR A 41 17.69 18.52 17.89
C THR A 41 18.11 18.43 16.41
N GLY A 42 19.18 17.69 16.11
CA GLY A 42 19.77 17.56 14.76
C GLY A 42 19.61 16.17 14.10
N GLY A 43 19.03 15.20 14.80
CA GLY A 43 18.86 13.82 14.32
C GLY A 43 17.67 13.62 13.38
N SER A 44 17.84 12.78 12.35
CA SER A 44 16.72 12.30 11.55
C SER A 44 15.69 11.55 12.41
N ILE A 45 14.42 11.61 12.05
CA ILE A 45 13.32 11.01 12.83
C ILE A 45 12.59 10.03 11.93
N PHE A 46 12.34 8.83 12.41
CA PHE A 46 11.52 7.82 11.74
C PHE A 46 10.30 7.49 12.59
N TRP A 47 9.14 7.27 11.96
CA TRP A 47 7.96 6.75 12.65
C TRP A 47 7.10 5.88 11.74
N VAL A 48 6.32 5.01 12.36
CA VAL A 48 5.35 4.15 11.71
C VAL A 48 4.23 3.77 12.67
N ASP A 49 2.99 3.79 12.18
CA ASP A 49 1.83 3.34 12.94
C ASP A 49 1.56 1.83 12.80
N ALA A 50 0.71 1.30 13.67
CA ALA A 50 0.38 -0.13 13.71
C ALA A 50 -0.22 -0.63 12.37
N THR A 51 -1.02 0.20 11.71
CA THR A 51 -1.68 -0.13 10.44
C THR A 51 -0.65 -0.24 9.32
N SER A 52 0.31 0.68 9.26
CA SER A 52 1.42 0.64 8.31
C SER A 52 2.31 -0.58 8.47
N ARG A 53 2.61 -0.99 9.71
CA ARG A 53 3.36 -2.24 9.98
C ARG A 53 2.60 -3.47 9.52
N MET A 54 1.29 -3.51 9.75
CA MET A 54 0.43 -4.60 9.28
C MET A 54 0.30 -4.60 7.74
N ASN A 55 0.19 -3.43 7.12
CA ASN A 55 0.20 -3.31 5.66
C ASN A 55 1.50 -3.82 5.06
N TYR A 56 2.65 -3.56 5.69
CA TYR A 56 3.92 -4.13 5.26
C TYR A 56 3.93 -5.67 5.36
N ALA A 57 3.31 -6.25 6.39
CA ALA A 57 3.23 -7.70 6.50
C ALA A 57 2.48 -8.36 5.32
N TYR A 58 1.49 -7.68 4.74
CA TYR A 58 0.70 -8.14 3.58
C TYR A 58 1.29 -7.75 2.22
N PHE A 59 1.88 -6.57 2.11
CA PHE A 59 2.21 -5.92 0.83
C PHE A 59 3.65 -5.39 0.76
N GLY A 60 4.49 -5.73 1.73
CA GLY A 60 5.88 -5.28 1.84
C GLY A 60 6.86 -6.00 0.90
N ASP A 61 6.36 -6.81 -0.04
CA ASP A 61 7.18 -7.44 -1.08
C ASP A 61 7.82 -6.43 -2.02
N THR A 62 7.15 -5.29 -2.27
CA THR A 62 7.63 -4.21 -3.12
C THR A 62 7.48 -2.88 -2.41
N VAL A 63 8.55 -2.09 -2.40
CA VAL A 63 8.63 -0.83 -1.65
C VAL A 63 9.01 0.31 -2.57
N VAL A 64 8.38 1.47 -2.39
CA VAL A 64 8.77 2.75 -2.97
C VAL A 64 9.25 3.63 -1.84
N PHE A 65 10.52 4.03 -1.91
CA PHE A 65 11.14 5.02 -1.04
C PHE A 65 11.17 6.37 -1.76
N ASP A 66 10.33 7.29 -1.30
CA ASP A 66 10.15 8.60 -1.92
C ASP A 66 10.71 9.68 -1.00
N THR A 67 11.64 10.50 -1.53
CA THR A 67 12.23 11.66 -0.82
C THR A 67 11.90 13.00 -1.48
N THR A 68 11.00 13.00 -2.47
CA THR A 68 10.63 14.19 -3.25
C THR A 68 9.89 15.23 -2.43
N TYR A 69 9.21 14.82 -1.36
CA TYR A 69 8.52 15.74 -0.46
C TYR A 69 9.53 16.55 0.33
N ARG A 70 9.54 17.86 0.09
CA ARG A 70 10.35 18.79 0.85
C ARG A 70 9.43 19.68 1.66
N THR A 71 9.62 19.69 2.98
CA THR A 71 8.84 20.51 3.89
C THR A 71 9.59 21.79 4.24
N ASN A 72 8.83 22.87 4.45
CA ASN A 72 9.28 24.17 4.89
C ASN A 72 10.26 24.88 3.93
N ARG A 73 10.55 26.16 4.22
CA ARG A 73 11.51 27.02 3.51
C ARG A 73 12.93 26.42 3.47
N TYR A 74 13.25 25.60 4.48
CA TYR A 74 14.54 24.92 4.65
C TYR A 74 14.64 23.58 3.90
N ARG A 75 13.59 23.20 3.15
CA ARG A 75 13.56 22.04 2.24
C ARG A 75 13.99 20.73 2.92
N VAL A 76 13.53 20.50 4.16
CA VAL A 76 13.83 19.26 4.89
C VAL A 76 13.16 18.10 4.15
N PRO A 77 13.91 17.08 3.69
CA PRO A 77 13.32 15.91 3.07
C PRO A 77 12.39 15.20 4.05
N PHE A 78 11.14 15.06 3.61
CA PHE A 78 10.15 14.19 4.21
C PHE A 78 10.14 12.92 3.36
N ALA A 79 10.67 11.84 3.91
CA ALA A 79 10.76 10.56 3.23
C ALA A 79 9.56 9.69 3.59
N SER A 80 9.10 8.89 2.64
CA SER A 80 8.04 7.92 2.85
C SER A 80 8.41 6.57 2.27
N PHE A 81 8.09 5.52 3.03
CA PHE A 81 8.09 4.14 2.56
C PHE A 81 6.65 3.78 2.22
N SER A 82 6.39 3.37 0.98
CA SER A 82 5.05 3.02 0.52
C SER A 82 5.10 1.80 -0.40
N GLY A 83 3.93 1.24 -0.70
CA GLY A 83 3.77 0.15 -1.66
C GLY A 83 2.36 0.16 -2.24
N LEU A 84 1.94 -0.97 -2.81
CA LEU A 84 0.61 -1.13 -3.39
C LEU A 84 -0.18 -2.22 -2.65
N ASN A 85 -1.40 -1.89 -2.21
CA ASN A 85 -2.33 -2.88 -1.67
C ASN A 85 -2.94 -3.77 -2.77
N HIS A 86 -3.81 -4.70 -2.38
CA HIS A 86 -4.53 -5.64 -3.26
C HIS A 86 -5.44 -5.00 -4.30
N HIS A 87 -5.68 -3.68 -4.25
CA HIS A 87 -6.38 -2.90 -5.29
C HIS A 87 -5.44 -2.11 -6.20
N GLY A 88 -4.12 -2.23 -6.02
CA GLY A 88 -3.12 -1.41 -6.71
C GLY A 88 -3.15 0.06 -6.26
N GLN A 89 -3.54 0.33 -5.01
CA GLN A 89 -3.57 1.67 -4.43
C GLN A 89 -2.37 1.89 -3.49
N PRO A 90 -1.84 3.13 -3.40
CA PRO A 90 -0.79 3.46 -2.46
C PRO A 90 -1.15 3.09 -1.01
N VAL A 91 -0.21 2.44 -0.33
CA VAL A 91 -0.29 2.10 1.09
C VAL A 91 1.02 2.49 1.78
N LEU A 92 0.93 3.01 3.01
CA LEU A 92 2.08 3.51 3.74
C LEU A 92 2.73 2.42 4.61
N PHE A 93 4.06 2.40 4.67
CA PHE A 93 4.88 1.52 5.51
C PHE A 93 5.75 2.28 6.51
N GLY A 94 5.76 3.61 6.48
CA GLY A 94 6.48 4.45 7.43
C GLY A 94 6.94 5.76 6.82
N CYS A 95 7.33 6.69 7.67
CA CYS A 95 7.77 8.02 7.28
C CYS A 95 9.02 8.44 8.04
N ALA A 96 9.76 9.38 7.46
CA ALA A 96 10.88 10.00 8.13
C ALA A 96 11.07 11.47 7.80
N LEU A 97 11.67 12.21 8.73
CA LEU A 97 12.26 13.51 8.51
C LEU A 97 13.77 13.35 8.49
N ILE A 98 14.39 13.65 7.35
CA ILE A 98 15.84 13.48 7.18
C ILE A 98 16.49 14.84 7.42
N LEU A 99 17.13 15.00 8.59
CA LEU A 99 17.75 16.28 8.97
C LEU A 99 19.19 16.40 8.47
N ASN A 100 19.85 15.27 8.22
CA ASN A 100 21.19 15.19 7.67
C ASN A 100 21.19 14.33 6.39
N ASP A 101 21.67 14.93 5.30
CA ASP A 101 21.73 14.32 3.99
C ASP A 101 23.08 13.61 3.83
N SER A 102 23.18 12.42 4.42
CA SER A 102 24.41 11.62 4.46
C SER A 102 24.10 10.14 4.33
N GLU A 103 25.06 9.38 3.78
CA GLU A 103 24.98 7.92 3.68
C GLU A 103 24.66 7.27 5.03
N ALA A 104 25.31 7.70 6.11
CA ALA A 104 25.06 7.18 7.46
C ALA A 104 23.62 7.46 7.95
N SER A 105 23.01 8.58 7.55
CA SER A 105 21.62 8.89 7.87
C SER A 105 20.62 8.03 7.10
N PHE A 106 20.87 7.78 5.82
CA PHE A 106 20.06 6.84 5.06
C PHE A 106 20.25 5.40 5.55
N ALA A 107 21.47 4.97 5.85
CA ALA A 107 21.75 3.63 6.38
C ALA A 107 21.03 3.41 7.73
N TRP A 108 21.11 4.38 8.65
CA TRP A 108 20.35 4.36 9.90
C TRP A 108 18.84 4.27 9.65
N LEU A 109 18.32 5.07 8.70
CA LEU A 109 16.90 5.08 8.38
C LEU A 109 16.43 3.72 7.85
N PHE A 110 17.13 3.14 6.88
CA PHE A 110 16.79 1.82 6.34
C PHE A 110 16.90 0.71 7.39
N GLN A 111 17.93 0.73 8.25
CA GLN A 111 18.07 -0.25 9.33
C GLN A 111 16.93 -0.13 10.34
N THR A 112 16.60 1.10 10.73
CA THR A 112 15.52 1.38 11.68
C THR A 112 14.15 0.99 11.12
N TRP A 113 13.90 1.33 9.85
CA TRP A 113 12.67 0.94 9.15
C TRP A 113 12.56 -0.58 9.05
N LEU A 114 13.62 -1.27 8.63
CA LEU A 114 13.66 -2.73 8.50
C LEU A 114 13.38 -3.41 9.84
N HIS A 115 13.98 -2.93 10.92
CA HIS A 115 13.72 -3.42 12.27
C HIS A 115 12.25 -3.25 12.67
N ALA A 116 11.65 -2.08 12.39
CA ALA A 116 10.23 -1.84 12.64
C ALA A 116 9.31 -2.78 11.83
N MET A 117 9.79 -3.25 10.67
CA MET A 117 9.15 -4.24 9.80
C MET A 117 9.46 -5.70 10.16
N SER A 118 9.97 -5.97 11.37
CA SER A 118 10.34 -7.32 11.84
C SER A 118 11.45 -7.98 11.00
N ASP A 119 12.38 -7.16 10.51
CA ASP A 119 13.55 -7.57 9.73
C ASP A 119 13.21 -8.33 8.43
N ARG A 120 11.95 -8.25 7.97
CA ARG A 120 11.52 -8.79 6.68
C ARG A 120 11.97 -7.83 5.58
N ARG A 121 12.81 -8.31 4.68
CA ARG A 121 13.30 -7.55 3.52
C ARG A 121 12.30 -7.60 2.36
N PRO A 122 12.14 -6.50 1.61
CA PRO A 122 11.36 -6.52 0.38
C PRO A 122 12.12 -7.24 -0.75
N ILE A 123 11.39 -7.75 -1.73
CA ILE A 123 11.96 -8.31 -2.97
C ILE A 123 12.57 -7.18 -3.81
N SER A 124 11.90 -6.04 -3.87
CA SER A 124 12.34 -4.89 -4.64
C SER A 124 12.08 -3.56 -3.95
N ILE A 125 12.93 -2.58 -4.23
CA ILE A 125 12.80 -1.21 -3.76
C ILE A 125 12.98 -0.21 -4.90
N THR A 126 12.07 0.76 -5.01
CA THR A 126 12.12 1.84 -5.99
C THR A 126 12.46 3.15 -5.30
N THR A 127 13.43 3.90 -5.80
CA THR A 127 13.86 5.19 -5.23
C THR A 127 14.23 6.17 -6.33
N ASP A 128 14.32 7.46 -6.01
CA ASP A 128 14.99 8.43 -6.87
C ASP A 128 16.46 8.04 -7.14
N PRO A 129 17.05 8.45 -8.28
CA PRO A 129 18.43 8.17 -8.66
C PRO A 129 19.44 9.00 -7.83
N ASP A 130 19.47 8.76 -6.52
CA ASP A 130 20.39 9.40 -5.57
C ASP A 130 21.49 8.44 -5.12
N ARG A 131 22.74 8.88 -5.23
CA ARG A 131 23.92 8.07 -4.89
C ARG A 131 23.98 7.70 -3.41
N LEU A 132 23.61 8.60 -2.49
CA LEU A 132 23.65 8.32 -1.05
C LEU A 132 22.61 7.27 -0.68
N ILE A 133 21.41 7.37 -1.27
CA ILE A 133 20.36 6.37 -1.09
C ILE A 133 20.80 5.02 -1.67
N GLN A 134 21.37 5.00 -2.88
CA GLN A 134 21.87 3.77 -3.49
C GLN A 134 22.92 3.06 -2.62
N MET A 135 23.88 3.79 -2.07
CA MET A 135 24.91 3.24 -1.18
C MET A 135 24.28 2.64 0.09
N ALA A 136 23.35 3.35 0.71
CA ALA A 136 22.65 2.87 1.91
C ALA A 136 21.77 1.64 1.63
N VAL A 137 21.05 1.59 0.51
CA VAL A 137 20.28 0.40 0.09
C VAL A 137 21.20 -0.80 -0.12
N THR A 138 22.31 -0.61 -0.84
CA THR A 138 23.29 -1.67 -1.09
C THR A 138 23.87 -2.24 0.21
N GLN A 139 24.08 -1.37 1.20
CA GLN A 139 24.60 -1.77 2.51
C GLN A 139 23.56 -2.51 3.37
N VAL A 140 22.31 -2.03 3.41
CA VAL A 140 21.29 -2.52 4.37
C VAL A 140 20.40 -3.62 3.78
N LEU A 141 20.17 -3.59 2.46
CA LEU A 141 19.26 -4.46 1.73
C LEU A 141 19.99 -5.14 0.53
N PRO A 142 21.07 -5.90 0.76
CA PRO A 142 21.92 -6.43 -0.32
C PRO A 142 21.22 -7.41 -1.28
N GLU A 143 20.14 -8.06 -0.83
CA GLU A 143 19.35 -9.02 -1.63
C GLU A 143 18.14 -8.37 -2.33
N THR A 144 17.80 -7.13 -1.97
CA THR A 144 16.66 -6.43 -2.54
C THR A 144 17.04 -5.83 -3.88
N ARG A 145 16.24 -6.07 -4.92
CA ARG A 145 16.45 -5.45 -6.24
C ARG A 145 16.17 -3.95 -6.18
N LEU A 146 17.20 -3.15 -6.41
CA LEU A 146 17.08 -1.70 -6.55
C LEU A 146 16.54 -1.33 -7.93
N ARG A 147 15.57 -0.40 -7.96
CA ARG A 147 15.08 0.26 -9.16
C ARG A 147 15.08 1.78 -8.98
N PHE A 148 15.59 2.51 -9.96
CA PHE A 148 15.43 3.96 -10.00
C PHE A 148 14.08 4.36 -10.58
N ASN A 149 13.50 5.40 -10.01
CA ASN A 149 12.25 5.98 -10.47
C ASN A 149 12.47 6.60 -11.86
N ARG A 150 11.90 5.92 -12.86
CA ARG A 150 12.00 6.33 -14.27
C ARG A 150 11.38 7.71 -14.54
N TRP A 151 10.33 8.12 -13.80
CA TRP A 151 9.77 9.46 -13.94
C TRP A 151 10.80 10.53 -13.54
N SER A 152 11.50 10.30 -12.42
CA SER A 152 12.57 11.19 -11.96
C SER A 152 13.71 11.26 -12.98
N ILE A 153 14.09 10.13 -13.58
CA ILE A 153 15.09 10.09 -14.66
C ILE A 153 14.64 10.87 -15.89
N PHE A 154 13.40 10.68 -16.34
CA PHE A 154 12.87 11.42 -17.49
C PHE A 154 12.80 12.92 -17.24
N LYS A 155 12.38 13.32 -16.03
CA LYS A 155 12.35 14.72 -15.63
C LYS A 155 13.74 15.33 -15.58
N GLU A 156 14.70 14.67 -14.94
CA GLU A 156 16.07 15.17 -14.87
C GLU A 156 16.72 15.20 -16.26
N THR A 157 16.44 14.21 -17.11
CA THR A 157 16.90 14.21 -18.51
C THR A 157 16.36 15.42 -19.27
N GLN A 158 15.08 15.76 -19.10
CA GLN A 158 14.50 16.97 -19.69
C GLN A 158 15.18 18.25 -19.19
N GLU A 159 15.53 18.33 -17.91
CA GLU A 159 16.23 19.49 -17.33
C GLU A 159 17.68 19.59 -17.85
N LYS A 160 18.43 18.48 -17.86
CA LYS A 160 19.84 18.42 -18.30
C LYS A 160 20.00 18.62 -19.81
N LEU A 161 19.02 18.16 -20.59
CA LEU A 161 19.01 18.22 -22.05
C LEU A 161 18.01 19.26 -22.59
N ALA A 162 17.70 20.30 -21.80
CA ALA A 162 16.70 21.31 -22.17
C ALA A 162 16.96 21.93 -23.56
N HIS A 163 18.22 22.13 -23.93
CA HIS A 163 18.61 22.64 -25.25
C HIS A 163 18.24 21.68 -26.41
N ILE A 164 18.33 20.36 -26.19
CA ILE A 164 17.93 19.34 -27.17
C ILE A 164 16.42 19.29 -27.25
N TYR A 165 15.72 19.26 -26.12
CA TYR A 165 14.25 19.28 -26.09
C TYR A 165 13.67 20.48 -26.83
N GLN A 166 14.33 21.64 -26.75
CA GLN A 166 13.92 22.85 -27.47
C GLN A 166 14.25 22.81 -28.96
N SER A 167 15.43 22.29 -29.34
CA SER A 167 15.88 22.28 -30.73
C SER A 167 15.38 21.08 -31.55
N GLN A 168 15.03 19.98 -30.88
CA GLN A 168 14.66 18.70 -31.47
C GLN A 168 13.39 18.13 -30.81
N PRO A 169 12.19 18.59 -31.23
CA PRO A 169 10.92 18.22 -30.59
C PRO A 169 10.60 16.72 -30.58
N THR A 170 11.20 15.94 -31.48
CA THR A 170 11.00 14.49 -31.55
C THR A 170 11.81 13.71 -30.53
N PHE A 171 12.86 14.31 -29.94
CA PHE A 171 13.78 13.63 -29.03
C PHE A 171 13.06 12.99 -27.84
N GLU A 172 12.15 13.73 -27.19
CA GLU A 172 11.42 13.23 -26.02
C GLU A 172 10.63 11.95 -26.33
N ILE A 173 9.95 11.94 -27.48
CA ILE A 173 9.10 10.82 -27.90
C ILE A 173 9.98 9.62 -28.23
N GLU A 174 11.06 9.82 -28.98
CA GLU A 174 11.99 8.75 -29.37
C GLU A 174 12.76 8.19 -28.16
N PHE A 175 13.15 9.04 -27.22
CA PHE A 175 13.79 8.61 -25.97
C PHE A 175 12.85 7.77 -25.10
N LYS A 176 11.60 8.23 -24.89
CA LYS A 176 10.59 7.44 -24.16
C LYS A 176 10.28 6.13 -24.87
N LYS A 177 10.18 6.13 -26.19
CA LYS A 177 9.99 4.92 -27.00
C LYS A 177 11.16 3.94 -26.85
N CYS A 178 12.40 4.43 -26.95
CA CYS A 178 13.61 3.64 -26.78
C CYS A 178 13.64 2.89 -25.43
N VAL A 179 13.16 3.52 -24.36
CA VAL A 179 13.16 2.92 -23.02
C VAL A 179 11.94 2.04 -22.78
N ASN A 180 10.75 2.44 -23.23
CA ASN A 180 9.49 1.86 -22.79
C ASN A 180 8.91 0.82 -23.77
N GLU A 181 9.24 0.93 -25.06
CA GLU A 181 8.71 0.03 -26.10
C GLU A 181 9.68 -1.08 -26.49
N THR A 182 10.92 -1.06 -25.98
CA THR A 182 11.90 -2.13 -26.22
C THR A 182 11.58 -3.33 -25.35
N GLU A 183 11.51 -4.50 -25.98
CA GLU A 183 11.08 -5.73 -25.30
C GLU A 183 12.24 -6.60 -24.87
N THR A 184 13.34 -6.57 -25.62
CA THR A 184 14.55 -7.33 -25.31
C THR A 184 15.72 -6.40 -24.99
N ILE A 185 16.71 -6.94 -24.27
CA ILE A 185 17.97 -6.23 -24.02
C ILE A 185 18.63 -5.80 -25.35
N ASN A 186 18.66 -6.69 -26.34
CA ASN A 186 19.27 -6.40 -27.64
C ASN A 186 18.57 -5.27 -28.41
N GLU A 187 17.23 -5.22 -28.34
CA GLU A 187 16.45 -4.12 -28.91
C GLU A 187 16.76 -2.79 -28.21
N PHE A 188 16.84 -2.80 -26.88
CA PHE A 188 17.23 -1.62 -26.11
C PHE A 188 18.63 -1.14 -26.50
N GLU A 189 19.63 -2.03 -26.48
CA GLU A 189 21.02 -1.67 -26.80
C GLU A 189 21.13 -1.07 -28.21
N SER A 190 20.45 -1.68 -29.20
CA SER A 190 20.45 -1.17 -30.57
C SER A 190 19.72 0.16 -30.71
N SER A 191 18.53 0.28 -30.09
CA SER A 191 17.72 1.50 -30.11
C SER A 191 18.41 2.65 -29.39
N TRP A 192 19.13 2.37 -28.30
CA TRP A 192 19.85 3.36 -27.52
C TRP A 192 20.98 3.99 -28.32
N VAL A 193 21.82 3.16 -28.95
CA VAL A 193 22.90 3.64 -29.84
C VAL A 193 22.34 4.47 -30.98
N SER A 194 21.31 3.96 -31.67
CA SER A 194 20.68 4.67 -32.79
C SER A 194 20.08 6.03 -32.37
N LEU A 195 19.50 6.11 -31.16
CA LEU A 195 18.98 7.35 -30.61
C LEU A 195 20.12 8.36 -30.39
N LEU A 196 21.19 7.96 -29.72
CA LEU A 196 22.29 8.87 -29.39
C LEU A 196 23.01 9.39 -30.65
N GLU A 197 23.20 8.54 -31.66
CA GLU A 197 23.79 8.91 -32.95
C GLU A 197 22.91 9.93 -33.69
N ARG A 198 21.60 9.69 -33.74
CA ARG A 198 20.65 10.53 -34.45
C ARG A 198 20.60 11.97 -33.93
N TYR A 199 20.77 12.14 -32.62
CA TYR A 199 20.73 13.45 -31.96
C TYR A 199 22.13 13.99 -31.62
N PHE A 200 23.20 13.33 -32.07
CA PHE A 200 24.60 13.73 -31.87
C PHE A 200 24.99 13.94 -30.39
N VAL A 201 24.55 13.02 -29.52
CA VAL A 201 24.66 13.15 -28.05
C VAL A 201 25.43 12.00 -27.39
N MET A 202 26.26 11.31 -28.17
CA MET A 202 27.09 10.18 -27.72
C MET A 202 27.98 10.54 -26.52
N ASP A 203 28.55 11.75 -26.51
CA ASP A 203 29.48 12.21 -25.48
C ASP A 203 28.81 12.91 -24.30
N ASN A 204 27.48 12.85 -24.21
CA ASN A 204 26.75 13.50 -23.13
C ASN A 204 26.93 12.73 -21.80
N GLU A 205 27.60 13.34 -20.83
CA GLU A 205 27.91 12.73 -19.52
C GLU A 205 26.67 12.23 -18.78
N TRP A 206 25.54 12.95 -18.86
CA TRP A 206 24.29 12.53 -18.22
C TRP A 206 23.73 11.25 -18.85
N LEU A 207 23.66 11.18 -20.18
CA LEU A 207 23.19 9.98 -20.88
C LEU A 207 24.12 8.79 -20.69
N GLN A 208 25.44 9.01 -20.63
CA GLN A 208 26.41 7.97 -20.28
C GLN A 208 26.18 7.43 -18.87
N SER A 209 25.93 8.31 -17.89
CA SER A 209 25.57 7.92 -16.53
C SER A 209 24.28 7.08 -16.50
N MET A 210 23.23 7.51 -17.21
CA MET A 210 21.97 6.77 -17.30
C MET A 210 22.13 5.41 -18.00
N TYR A 211 22.99 5.32 -19.01
CA TYR A 211 23.32 4.06 -19.66
C TYR A 211 24.07 3.11 -18.73
N ASN A 212 25.00 3.61 -17.93
CA ASN A 212 25.72 2.81 -16.94
C ASN A 212 24.77 2.24 -15.87
N ALA A 213 23.73 3.00 -15.51
CA ALA A 213 22.68 2.60 -14.59
C ALA A 213 21.52 1.82 -15.24
N ARG A 214 21.62 1.37 -16.49
CA ARG A 214 20.48 0.78 -17.23
C ARG A 214 19.85 -0.44 -16.55
N GLN A 215 20.63 -1.19 -15.76
CA GLN A 215 20.17 -2.36 -15.02
C GLN A 215 19.18 -2.01 -13.90
N GLU A 216 19.16 -0.75 -13.48
CA GLU A 216 18.35 -0.26 -12.37
C GLU A 216 17.11 0.53 -12.84
N TRP A 217 16.93 0.86 -14.12
CA TRP A 217 15.78 1.68 -14.53
C TRP A 217 15.15 1.34 -15.88
N VAL A 218 15.84 0.61 -16.75
CA VAL A 218 15.31 0.20 -18.04
C VAL A 218 14.47 -1.07 -17.89
N PRO A 219 13.17 -1.05 -18.28
CA PRO A 219 12.27 -2.19 -18.10
C PRO A 219 12.79 -3.53 -18.65
N ALA A 220 13.49 -3.51 -19.79
CA ALA A 220 14.06 -4.71 -20.42
C ALA A 220 15.03 -5.50 -19.51
N TYR A 221 15.66 -4.84 -18.53
CA TYR A 221 16.61 -5.43 -17.58
C TYR A 221 16.02 -5.83 -16.23
N MET A 222 14.71 -5.61 -16.02
CA MET A 222 14.06 -5.73 -14.72
C MET A 222 12.86 -6.67 -14.70
N ARG A 223 12.60 -7.39 -15.80
CA ARG A 223 11.40 -8.23 -15.95
C ARG A 223 11.47 -9.52 -15.15
N ASP A 224 12.67 -9.95 -14.77
CA ASP A 224 12.93 -11.14 -13.96
C ASP A 224 12.57 -10.96 -12.47
N THR A 225 12.32 -9.72 -12.04
CA THR A 225 12.07 -9.39 -10.64
C THR A 225 10.67 -8.83 -10.45
N PHE A 226 10.04 -9.22 -9.33
CA PHE A 226 8.74 -8.73 -8.95
C PHE A 226 8.78 -7.28 -8.43
N PHE A 227 8.07 -6.39 -9.11
CA PHE A 227 7.87 -5.00 -8.71
C PHE A 227 6.43 -4.67 -8.34
N GLY A 228 5.50 -5.60 -8.59
CA GLY A 228 4.10 -5.44 -8.19
C GLY A 228 3.38 -4.30 -8.92
N ASP A 229 3.99 -3.82 -10.00
CA ASP A 229 3.43 -2.80 -10.86
C ASP A 229 2.70 -3.47 -12.02
N PHE A 230 1.50 -2.98 -12.30
CA PHE A 230 0.77 -3.31 -13.51
C PHE A 230 0.80 -2.07 -14.39
N SER A 231 1.17 -2.24 -15.66
CA SER A 231 1.22 -1.17 -16.66
C SER A 231 -0.15 -0.50 -16.81
N ILE A 232 -0.41 0.48 -15.96
CA ILE A 232 -1.23 1.63 -16.29
C ILE A 232 -0.32 2.43 -17.21
N THR A 233 -0.83 2.78 -18.38
CA THR A 233 -0.25 3.76 -19.30
C THR A 233 0.64 4.71 -18.50
N GLU A 234 1.96 4.62 -18.70
CA GLU A 234 3.00 5.12 -17.78
C GLU A 234 2.92 6.62 -17.48
N ARG A 235 2.02 7.31 -18.18
CA ARG A 235 1.50 8.65 -17.92
C ARG A 235 1.11 8.89 -16.45
N ASN A 236 0.80 7.84 -15.67
CA ASN A 236 0.34 7.97 -14.28
C ASN A 236 1.30 7.41 -13.19
N ILE A 237 2.51 6.92 -13.52
CA ILE A 237 3.43 6.41 -12.47
C ILE A 237 3.89 7.54 -11.54
N GLY A 238 4.03 8.75 -12.07
CA GLY A 238 4.26 9.95 -11.24
C GLY A 238 3.08 10.33 -10.32
N LEU A 239 1.90 9.72 -10.50
CA LEU A 239 0.66 10.02 -9.77
C LEU A 239 0.31 9.03 -8.64
N ASN A 240 1.18 8.04 -8.38
CA ASN A 240 0.97 7.03 -7.33
C ASN A 240 1.74 7.34 -6.05
N SER A 241 2.21 8.58 -5.87
CA SER A 241 2.90 8.93 -4.63
C SER A 241 1.91 9.19 -3.50
N PHE A 242 2.19 8.65 -2.30
CA PHE A 242 1.23 8.57 -1.21
C PHE A 242 0.77 9.95 -0.69
N PHE A 243 1.69 10.92 -0.61
CA PHE A 243 1.43 12.27 -0.10
C PHE A 243 1.22 13.32 -1.20
N GLU A 244 0.98 12.89 -2.44
CA GLU A 244 0.77 13.81 -3.55
C GLU A 244 -0.49 14.66 -3.31
N GLY A 245 -0.37 15.97 -3.51
CA GLY A 245 -1.43 16.93 -3.21
C GLY A 245 -1.64 17.22 -1.72
N PHE A 246 -0.99 16.48 -0.81
CA PHE A 246 -1.03 16.72 0.64
C PHE A 246 0.19 17.49 1.13
N VAL A 247 1.40 17.11 0.68
CA VAL A 247 2.67 17.71 1.12
C VAL A 247 3.39 18.34 -0.06
N ASN A 248 3.87 19.57 0.14
CA ASN A 248 4.63 20.33 -0.85
C ASN A 248 5.62 21.30 -0.17
N ALA A 249 6.38 22.05 -0.97
CA ALA A 249 7.40 22.98 -0.48
C ALA A 249 6.87 24.10 0.44
N SER A 250 5.58 24.44 0.38
CA SER A 250 4.97 25.43 1.28
C SER A 250 4.41 24.83 2.57
N THR A 251 4.41 23.50 2.70
CA THR A 251 3.94 22.79 3.88
C THR A 251 4.94 23.00 5.03
N THR A 252 4.51 23.68 6.09
CA THR A 252 5.31 23.86 7.30
C THR A 252 5.37 22.56 8.11
N ILE A 253 6.37 22.41 8.98
CA ILE A 253 6.50 21.22 9.84
C ILE A 253 5.28 21.09 10.79
N GLN A 254 4.70 22.20 11.23
CA GLN A 254 3.46 22.17 12.02
C GLN A 254 2.26 21.66 11.21
N MET A 255 2.18 22.00 9.93
CA MET A 255 1.11 21.53 9.04
C MET A 255 1.34 20.08 8.58
N LEU A 256 2.59 19.60 8.60
CA LEU A 256 2.96 18.28 8.12
C LEU A 256 2.15 17.16 8.79
N ILE A 257 2.04 17.19 10.12
CA ILE A 257 1.29 16.16 10.87
C ILE A 257 -0.18 16.13 10.45
N LYS A 258 -0.80 17.30 10.30
CA LYS A 258 -2.20 17.39 9.86
C LYS A 258 -2.40 16.85 8.44
N GLN A 259 -1.45 17.14 7.53
CA GLN A 259 -1.50 16.61 6.17
C GLN A 259 -1.21 15.11 6.13
N TYR A 260 -0.32 14.62 7.00
CA TYR A 260 -0.03 13.21 7.19
C TYR A 260 -1.29 12.43 7.57
N GLU A 261 -1.97 12.86 8.65
CA GLU A 261 -3.20 12.20 9.13
C GLU A 261 -4.31 12.23 8.06
N LYS A 262 -4.44 13.37 7.35
CA LYS A 262 -5.41 13.51 6.27
C LYS A 262 -5.12 12.56 5.10
N ALA A 263 -3.85 12.39 4.73
CA ALA A 263 -3.45 11.47 3.66
C ALA A 263 -3.73 10.01 4.05
N VAL A 264 -3.35 9.62 5.27
CA VAL A 264 -3.62 8.27 5.81
C VAL A 264 -5.11 7.97 5.83
N ALA A 265 -5.93 8.89 6.37
CA ALA A 265 -7.38 8.73 6.42
C ALA A 265 -8.01 8.65 5.00
N SER A 266 -7.55 9.49 4.06
CA SER A 266 -8.07 9.49 2.70
C SER A 266 -7.78 8.18 1.96
N TRP A 267 -6.58 7.63 2.09
CA TRP A 267 -6.24 6.35 1.47
C TRP A 267 -6.97 5.18 2.13
N HIS A 268 -7.14 5.22 3.45
CA HIS A 268 -7.95 4.21 4.16
C HIS A 268 -9.40 4.19 3.68
N GLU A 269 -10.03 5.36 3.51
CA GLU A 269 -11.40 5.46 2.99
C GLU A 269 -11.51 4.93 1.55
N LYS A 270 -10.53 5.24 0.68
CA LYS A 270 -10.47 4.71 -0.70
C LYS A 270 -10.32 3.19 -0.73
N GLU A 271 -9.52 2.63 0.16
CA GLU A 271 -9.36 1.18 0.29
C GLU A 271 -10.67 0.52 0.73
N LEU A 272 -11.30 1.02 1.81
CA LEU A 272 -12.60 0.51 2.29
C LEU A 272 -13.67 0.54 1.21
N LYS A 273 -13.74 1.63 0.43
CA LYS A 273 -14.64 1.73 -0.71
C LYS A 273 -14.35 0.67 -1.78
N SER A 274 -13.07 0.39 -2.04
CA SER A 274 -12.66 -0.57 -3.07
C SER A 274 -12.88 -2.02 -2.62
N ASP A 275 -12.73 -2.30 -1.32
CA ASP A 275 -13.11 -3.57 -0.68
C ASP A 275 -14.62 -3.81 -0.79
N TYR A 276 -15.42 -2.78 -0.46
CA TYR A 276 -16.87 -2.83 -0.60
C TYR A 276 -17.28 -3.09 -2.05
N ASP A 277 -16.73 -2.34 -3.00
CA ASP A 277 -17.06 -2.49 -4.42
C ASP A 277 -16.66 -3.88 -4.95
N SER A 278 -15.50 -4.41 -4.54
CA SER A 278 -15.01 -5.72 -4.98
C SER A 278 -15.81 -6.88 -4.39
N THR A 279 -16.35 -6.72 -3.19
CA THR A 279 -17.12 -7.77 -2.51
C THR A 279 -18.58 -7.77 -2.97
N ASN A 280 -19.18 -6.59 -3.14
CA ASN A 280 -20.61 -6.44 -3.36
C ASN A 280 -21.01 -6.28 -4.83
N THR A 281 -20.06 -5.98 -5.73
CA THR A 281 -20.34 -5.84 -7.16
C THR A 281 -19.69 -6.97 -7.94
N SER A 282 -20.50 -7.76 -8.64
CA SER A 282 -19.97 -8.74 -9.59
C SER A 282 -19.43 -8.03 -10.84
N PRO A 283 -18.17 -8.27 -11.24
CA PRO A 283 -17.65 -7.68 -12.46
C PRO A 283 -18.31 -8.30 -13.70
N VAL A 284 -18.42 -7.51 -14.77
CA VAL A 284 -18.98 -7.98 -16.04
C VAL A 284 -17.95 -8.87 -16.73
N LEU A 285 -18.35 -10.10 -17.08
CA LEU A 285 -17.51 -11.03 -17.84
C LEU A 285 -17.59 -10.69 -19.34
N LYS A 286 -16.46 -10.78 -20.04
CA LYS A 286 -16.37 -10.55 -21.51
C LYS A 286 -16.42 -11.86 -22.29
N THR A 287 -16.18 -12.99 -21.64
CA THR A 287 -16.20 -14.32 -22.26
C THR A 287 -16.96 -15.31 -21.37
N PRO A 288 -17.43 -16.45 -21.92
CA PRO A 288 -18.00 -17.53 -21.11
C PRO A 288 -16.93 -18.43 -20.45
N SER A 289 -15.66 -18.00 -20.41
CA SER A 289 -14.55 -18.82 -19.93
C SER A 289 -14.69 -19.15 -18.43
N PRO A 290 -14.56 -20.43 -18.02
CA PRO A 290 -14.54 -20.80 -16.60
C PRO A 290 -13.39 -20.12 -15.84
N MET A 291 -12.24 -19.93 -16.50
CA MET A 291 -11.07 -19.25 -15.94
C MET A 291 -11.37 -17.78 -15.62
N GLU A 292 -12.13 -17.10 -16.48
CA GLU A 292 -12.56 -15.72 -16.24
C GLU A 292 -13.48 -15.63 -15.03
N LYS A 293 -14.44 -16.55 -14.93
CA LYS A 293 -15.36 -16.63 -13.77
C LYS A 293 -14.60 -16.92 -12.47
N GLN A 294 -13.61 -17.81 -12.50
CA GLN A 294 -12.76 -18.09 -11.36
C GLN A 294 -11.95 -16.85 -10.95
N ALA A 295 -11.26 -16.21 -11.89
CA ALA A 295 -10.48 -15.00 -11.63
C ALA A 295 -11.34 -13.86 -11.10
N ALA A 296 -12.57 -13.70 -11.61
CA ALA A 296 -13.55 -12.72 -11.12
C ALA A 296 -13.86 -12.91 -9.63
N ASN A 297 -13.93 -14.15 -9.15
CA ASN A 297 -14.22 -14.47 -7.75
C ASN A 297 -13.00 -14.33 -6.84
N LEU A 298 -11.80 -14.59 -7.35
CA LEU A 298 -10.55 -14.55 -6.57
C LEU A 298 -9.99 -13.14 -6.42
N TYR A 299 -9.89 -12.40 -7.52
CA TYR A 299 -9.22 -11.10 -7.56
C TYR A 299 -10.10 -9.97 -7.07
N THR A 300 -9.46 -8.91 -6.58
CA THR A 300 -10.12 -7.61 -6.43
C THR A 300 -10.57 -7.08 -7.79
N ARG A 301 -11.56 -6.19 -7.81
CA ARG A 301 -12.18 -5.72 -9.05
C ARG A 301 -11.17 -5.15 -10.04
N ARG A 302 -10.21 -4.34 -9.55
CA ARG A 302 -9.21 -3.70 -10.41
C ARG A 302 -8.20 -4.71 -10.97
N ILE A 303 -7.78 -5.68 -10.17
CA ILE A 303 -6.86 -6.72 -10.65
C ILE A 303 -7.57 -7.66 -11.62
N PHE A 304 -8.83 -8.00 -11.37
CA PHE A 304 -9.65 -8.76 -12.32
C PHE A 304 -9.75 -8.07 -13.68
N MET A 305 -9.98 -6.74 -13.72
CA MET A 305 -10.04 -6.01 -15.00
C MET A 305 -8.73 -6.13 -15.79
N LYS A 306 -7.57 -6.13 -15.11
CA LYS A 306 -6.27 -6.35 -15.75
C LYS A 306 -6.08 -7.77 -16.26
N PHE A 307 -6.44 -8.76 -15.47
CA PHE A 307 -6.47 -10.14 -15.93
C PHE A 307 -7.40 -10.32 -17.14
N GLN A 308 -8.58 -9.68 -17.12
CA GLN A 308 -9.56 -9.76 -18.20
C GLN A 308 -9.06 -9.08 -19.49
N GLU A 309 -8.34 -7.96 -19.39
CA GLU A 309 -7.64 -7.34 -20.52
C GLU A 309 -6.69 -8.34 -21.18
N GLU A 310 -5.80 -8.98 -20.40
CA GLU A 310 -4.87 -9.99 -20.92
C GLU A 310 -5.59 -11.21 -21.51
N LEU A 311 -6.68 -11.67 -20.88
CA LEU A 311 -7.46 -12.81 -21.37
C LEU A 311 -8.15 -12.51 -22.71
N VAL A 312 -8.73 -11.32 -22.88
CA VAL A 312 -9.38 -10.95 -24.15
C VAL A 312 -8.36 -10.80 -25.27
N GLU A 313 -7.17 -10.26 -24.96
CA GLU A 313 -6.08 -10.10 -25.92
C GLU A 313 -5.59 -11.44 -26.49
N THR A 314 -5.83 -12.58 -25.83
CA THR A 314 -5.53 -13.91 -26.38
C THR A 314 -6.20 -14.18 -27.73
N LEU A 315 -7.33 -13.54 -28.02
CA LEU A 315 -8.05 -13.70 -29.28
C LEU A 315 -7.27 -13.15 -30.48
N ALA A 316 -6.41 -12.15 -30.24
CA ALA A 316 -5.56 -11.55 -31.26
C ALA A 316 -4.14 -12.16 -31.29
N ASN A 317 -3.81 -13.05 -30.35
CA ASN A 317 -2.47 -13.60 -30.11
C ASN A 317 -2.48 -15.14 -30.22
N PRO A 318 -2.59 -15.73 -31.43
CA PRO A 318 -2.56 -17.18 -31.61
C PRO A 318 -1.24 -17.79 -31.12
N ALA A 319 -1.34 -18.97 -30.51
CA ALA A 319 -0.19 -19.77 -30.09
C ALA A 319 0.08 -20.91 -31.10
N THR A 320 1.26 -20.91 -31.69
CA THR A 320 1.74 -21.94 -32.63
C THR A 320 2.81 -22.77 -31.95
N LYS A 321 2.64 -24.09 -31.91
CA LYS A 321 3.65 -25.01 -31.36
C LYS A 321 4.86 -25.04 -32.30
N ILE A 322 6.05 -24.82 -31.76
CA ILE A 322 7.31 -24.80 -32.53
C ILE A 322 8.28 -25.92 -32.12
N ASP A 323 8.14 -26.48 -30.93
CA ASP A 323 8.95 -27.61 -30.47
C ASP A 323 8.17 -28.50 -29.48
N ASP A 324 8.56 -29.77 -29.40
CA ASP A 324 8.06 -30.74 -28.43
C ASP A 324 9.16 -31.69 -27.97
N SER A 325 9.75 -31.38 -26.81
CA SER A 325 10.70 -32.27 -26.15
C SER A 325 10.03 -33.41 -25.36
N GLY A 326 8.70 -33.52 -25.42
CA GLY A 326 7.89 -34.48 -24.67
C GLY A 326 7.53 -33.97 -23.27
N THR A 327 8.52 -33.65 -22.44
CA THR A 327 8.27 -33.07 -21.10
C THR A 327 7.85 -31.60 -21.17
N VAL A 328 8.43 -30.84 -22.11
CA VAL A 328 8.16 -29.41 -22.31
C VAL A 328 7.82 -29.18 -23.77
N ALA A 329 6.69 -28.52 -24.01
CA ALA A 329 6.29 -28.05 -25.33
C ALA A 329 6.52 -26.54 -25.44
N THR A 330 7.15 -26.10 -26.52
CA THR A 330 7.43 -24.69 -26.75
C THR A 330 6.49 -24.12 -27.80
N TYR A 331 5.91 -22.97 -27.47
CA TYR A 331 4.96 -22.25 -28.28
C TYR A 331 5.49 -20.88 -28.64
N ARG A 332 5.27 -20.48 -29.88
CA ARG A 332 5.43 -19.11 -30.36
C ARG A 332 4.07 -18.43 -30.30
N VAL A 333 3.99 -17.26 -29.65
CA VAL A 333 2.77 -16.47 -29.56
C VAL A 333 3.05 -15.08 -30.10
N ALA A 334 2.27 -14.65 -31.10
CA ALA A 334 2.42 -13.34 -31.72
C ALA A 334 1.05 -12.77 -32.06
N LYS A 335 0.93 -11.44 -31.96
CA LYS A 335 -0.28 -10.75 -32.40
C LYS A 335 -0.39 -10.79 -33.93
N PHE A 336 -1.61 -10.91 -34.46
CA PHE A 336 -1.85 -10.86 -35.91
C PHE A 336 -1.23 -9.59 -36.54
N GLY A 337 -0.39 -9.79 -37.56
CA GLY A 337 0.32 -8.71 -38.25
C GLY A 337 1.59 -8.19 -37.55
N GLU A 338 1.91 -8.67 -36.34
CA GLU A 338 3.07 -8.25 -35.56
C GLU A 338 4.01 -9.44 -35.26
N GLU A 339 4.34 -10.22 -36.29
CA GLU A 339 5.16 -11.43 -36.12
C GLU A 339 6.56 -11.14 -35.56
N HIS A 340 7.08 -9.93 -35.75
CA HIS A 340 8.39 -9.52 -35.22
C HIS A 340 8.39 -9.33 -33.69
N LYS A 341 7.21 -9.24 -33.05
CA LYS A 341 7.04 -9.13 -31.59
C LYS A 341 6.56 -10.44 -30.95
N ALA A 342 7.07 -11.56 -31.47
CA ALA A 342 6.66 -12.87 -30.97
C ALA A 342 7.33 -13.19 -29.64
N HIS A 343 6.55 -13.72 -28.71
CA HIS A 343 7.05 -14.29 -27.47
C HIS A 343 7.07 -15.81 -27.51
N THR A 344 7.99 -16.38 -26.74
CA THR A 344 8.13 -17.83 -26.59
C THR A 344 7.57 -18.24 -25.23
N VAL A 345 6.74 -19.29 -25.22
CA VAL A 345 6.13 -19.85 -24.01
C VAL A 345 6.50 -21.33 -23.92
N ASN A 346 7.17 -21.70 -22.84
CA ASN A 346 7.50 -23.07 -22.51
C ASN A 346 6.44 -23.62 -21.56
N PHE A 347 5.75 -24.69 -21.94
CA PHE A 347 4.66 -25.29 -21.16
C PHE A 347 4.98 -26.73 -20.77
N THR A 348 4.86 -27.00 -19.48
CA THR A 348 5.05 -28.32 -18.85
C THR A 348 3.69 -28.89 -18.48
N SER A 349 3.26 -29.95 -19.17
CA SER A 349 1.89 -30.49 -19.07
C SER A 349 1.60 -31.13 -17.70
N PHE A 350 2.59 -31.73 -17.05
CA PHE A 350 2.42 -32.40 -15.76
C PHE A 350 2.16 -31.42 -14.61
N GLU A 351 2.87 -30.28 -14.61
CA GLU A 351 2.77 -29.25 -13.56
C GLU A 351 1.75 -28.15 -13.89
N MET A 352 1.14 -28.18 -15.08
CA MET A 352 0.35 -27.07 -15.63
C MET A 352 1.09 -25.72 -15.55
N LYS A 353 2.41 -25.77 -15.76
CA LYS A 353 3.31 -24.63 -15.58
C LYS A 353 3.79 -24.12 -16.93
N ALA A 354 3.67 -22.81 -17.13
CA ALA A 354 4.13 -22.07 -18.29
C ALA A 354 5.09 -20.94 -17.90
N ASN A 355 6.21 -20.82 -18.61
CA ASN A 355 7.12 -19.69 -18.50
C ASN A 355 7.13 -18.95 -19.83
N CYS A 356 7.05 -17.62 -19.81
CA CYS A 356 7.00 -16.80 -21.01
C CYS A 356 8.19 -15.85 -21.09
N SER A 357 8.76 -15.69 -22.28
CA SER A 357 9.86 -14.75 -22.52
C SER A 357 9.50 -13.28 -22.25
N CYS A 358 8.21 -12.92 -22.20
CA CYS A 358 7.80 -11.57 -21.80
C CYS A 358 7.97 -11.28 -20.29
N GLN A 359 8.08 -12.33 -19.46
CA GLN A 359 8.26 -12.25 -18.00
C GLN A 359 7.26 -11.35 -17.24
N MET A 360 6.07 -11.12 -17.81
CA MET A 360 5.07 -10.24 -17.21
C MET A 360 4.54 -10.79 -15.87
N PHE A 361 4.46 -12.11 -15.71
CA PHE A 361 3.99 -12.70 -14.45
C PHE A 361 5.04 -12.50 -13.34
N GLU A 362 6.30 -12.72 -13.65
CA GLU A 362 7.44 -12.51 -12.77
C GLU A 362 7.53 -11.03 -12.34
N HIS A 363 7.27 -10.10 -13.26
CA HIS A 363 7.33 -8.67 -13.00
C HIS A 363 6.11 -8.11 -12.22
N SER A 364 4.89 -8.51 -12.62
CA SER A 364 3.63 -7.89 -12.16
C SER A 364 2.75 -8.81 -11.31
N GLY A 365 2.98 -10.12 -11.37
CA GLY A 365 2.14 -11.12 -10.71
C GLY A 365 0.81 -11.38 -11.39
N ILE A 366 0.58 -10.82 -12.58
CA ILE A 366 -0.57 -11.09 -13.43
C ILE A 366 -0.11 -11.88 -14.65
N ILE A 367 -0.78 -12.98 -14.92
CA ILE A 367 -0.46 -13.86 -16.05
C ILE A 367 -0.70 -13.13 -17.38
N CYS A 368 0.25 -13.23 -18.31
CA CYS A 368 0.15 -12.54 -19.60
C CYS A 368 -0.75 -13.26 -20.60
N ARG A 369 -1.22 -12.49 -21.59
CA ARG A 369 -1.90 -13.00 -22.79
C ARG A 369 -1.17 -14.16 -23.48
N HIS A 370 0.17 -14.19 -23.46
CA HIS A 370 0.93 -15.25 -24.12
C HIS A 370 0.74 -16.60 -23.43
N ILE A 371 0.84 -16.64 -22.10
CA ILE A 371 0.60 -17.87 -21.33
C ILE A 371 -0.88 -18.27 -21.45
N LEU A 372 -1.80 -17.30 -21.34
CA LEU A 372 -3.23 -17.56 -21.48
C LEU A 372 -3.59 -18.11 -22.87
N ALA A 373 -2.94 -17.67 -23.94
CA ALA A 373 -3.11 -18.22 -25.29
C ALA A 373 -2.67 -19.69 -25.36
N VAL A 374 -1.57 -20.06 -24.71
CA VAL A 374 -1.13 -21.46 -24.62
C VAL A 374 -2.09 -22.29 -23.77
N PHE A 375 -2.56 -21.77 -22.64
CA PHE A 375 -3.58 -22.43 -21.81
C PHE A 375 -4.86 -22.71 -22.60
N ARG A 376 -5.28 -21.79 -23.47
CA ARG A 376 -6.42 -22.00 -24.37
C ARG A 376 -6.18 -23.16 -25.34
N VAL A 377 -5.01 -23.24 -25.98
CA VAL A 377 -4.66 -24.34 -26.90
C VAL A 377 -4.51 -25.68 -26.17
N LYS A 378 -4.08 -25.65 -24.91
CA LYS A 378 -3.94 -26.84 -24.05
C LYS A 378 -5.21 -27.21 -23.27
N ASN A 379 -6.32 -26.50 -23.47
CA ASN A 379 -7.59 -26.69 -22.76
C ASN A 379 -7.47 -26.60 -21.23
N VAL A 380 -6.60 -25.73 -20.72
CA VAL A 380 -6.54 -25.39 -19.29
C VAL A 380 -7.70 -24.45 -18.98
N LEU A 381 -8.73 -24.96 -18.32
CA LEU A 381 -10.00 -24.25 -18.12
C LEU A 381 -10.04 -23.36 -16.87
N THR A 382 -9.12 -23.56 -15.94
CA THR A 382 -9.01 -22.80 -14.68
C THR A 382 -7.59 -22.34 -14.48
N LEU A 383 -7.41 -21.19 -13.84
CA LEU A 383 -6.11 -20.62 -13.55
C LEU A 383 -5.42 -21.50 -12.48
N PRO A 384 -4.26 -22.09 -12.77
CA PRO A 384 -3.51 -22.86 -11.78
C PRO A 384 -3.11 -21.99 -10.58
N SER A 385 -3.07 -22.56 -9.38
CA SER A 385 -2.88 -21.82 -8.13
C SER A 385 -1.55 -21.06 -8.07
N GLN A 386 -0.49 -21.58 -8.70
CA GLN A 386 0.81 -20.92 -8.77
C GLN A 386 0.77 -19.57 -9.51
N TYR A 387 -0.27 -19.31 -10.32
CA TYR A 387 -0.49 -18.03 -11.00
C TYR A 387 -1.47 -17.11 -10.27
N VAL A 388 -1.92 -17.48 -9.07
CA VAL A 388 -2.80 -16.68 -8.21
C VAL A 388 -1.97 -16.15 -7.05
N LEU A 389 -1.43 -14.94 -7.18
CA LEU A 389 -0.73 -14.31 -6.06
C LEU A 389 -1.72 -13.82 -5.00
N LYS A 390 -1.55 -14.30 -3.76
CA LYS A 390 -2.41 -13.96 -2.60
C LYS A 390 -2.64 -12.46 -2.46
N ARG A 391 -1.60 -11.65 -2.67
CA ARG A 391 -1.66 -10.19 -2.54
C ARG A 391 -2.67 -9.52 -3.48
N TRP A 392 -3.07 -10.15 -4.59
CA TRP A 392 -4.02 -9.61 -5.56
C TRP A 392 -5.45 -10.08 -5.33
N THR A 393 -5.64 -10.97 -4.37
CA THR A 393 -6.94 -11.55 -4.06
C THR A 393 -7.74 -10.66 -3.11
N ARG A 394 -9.06 -10.88 -3.09
CA ARG A 394 -9.96 -10.26 -2.09
C ARG A 394 -9.60 -10.64 -0.65
N ASN A 395 -8.91 -11.77 -0.49
CA ASN A 395 -8.50 -12.35 0.79
C ASN A 395 -7.05 -12.02 1.15
N ALA A 396 -6.44 -11.00 0.52
CA ALA A 396 -5.03 -10.67 0.73
C ALA A 396 -4.67 -10.39 2.20
N LYS A 397 -5.61 -9.86 2.99
CA LYS A 397 -5.45 -9.56 4.42
C LYS A 397 -5.98 -10.66 5.36
N ILE A 398 -6.46 -11.77 4.81
CA ILE A 398 -6.94 -12.91 5.62
C ILE A 398 -5.73 -13.81 5.91
N GLY A 399 -5.50 -14.12 7.19
CA GLY A 399 -4.42 -15.00 7.63
C GLY A 399 -4.49 -16.35 6.92
N ASP A 400 -3.34 -16.96 6.66
CA ASP A 400 -3.30 -18.33 6.13
C ASP A 400 -3.89 -19.28 7.18
N MET A 401 -5.14 -19.69 6.95
CA MET A 401 -5.65 -20.92 7.54
C MET A 401 -5.05 -22.08 6.74
N GLN A 402 -3.79 -22.40 6.98
CA GLN A 402 -3.26 -23.67 6.52
C GLN A 402 -2.10 -24.12 7.40
N ASP A 403 -2.28 -25.29 8.00
CA ASP A 403 -1.19 -26.22 8.12
C ASP A 403 -1.64 -27.55 7.48
N GLU A 404 -1.48 -27.63 6.15
CA GLU A 404 -1.13 -28.89 5.49
C GLU A 404 0.38 -28.88 5.31
N HIS A 405 1.12 -29.06 6.42
CA HIS A 405 2.29 -29.92 6.51
C HIS A 405 2.65 -30.10 7.99
N ALA A 406 1.91 -30.99 8.65
CA ALA A 406 2.31 -31.57 9.92
C ALA A 406 3.68 -32.26 9.77
N THR A 407 4.74 -31.56 10.15
CA THR A 407 5.94 -32.19 10.65
C THR A 407 5.90 -32.01 12.16
N GLU A 408 5.53 -33.09 12.84
CA GLU A 408 5.48 -33.19 14.29
C GLU A 408 6.81 -32.76 14.93
N LEU A 409 6.80 -31.67 15.69
CA LEU A 409 7.70 -31.44 16.82
C LEU A 409 6.95 -30.66 17.91
N PRO A 410 7.19 -30.94 19.21
CA PRO A 410 6.23 -30.59 20.26
C PRO A 410 6.20 -29.10 20.58
N ASN A 411 4.98 -28.58 20.58
CA ASN A 411 4.55 -27.31 21.17
C ASN A 411 5.27 -26.94 22.47
N ASN A 412 5.83 -25.73 22.50
CA ASN A 412 5.81 -24.85 23.67
C ASN A 412 6.20 -23.40 23.32
N SER A 413 5.80 -22.90 22.14
CA SER A 413 5.84 -21.45 21.88
C SER A 413 4.59 -20.82 22.48
N ARG A 414 4.76 -20.08 23.58
CA ARG A 414 3.75 -19.17 24.14
C ARG A 414 3.13 -18.36 23.00
N GLU A 415 1.86 -18.61 22.69
CA GLU A 415 1.09 -17.77 21.78
C GLU A 415 1.27 -16.31 22.19
N SER A 416 1.82 -15.49 21.29
CA SER A 416 2.11 -14.10 21.63
C SER A 416 0.80 -13.36 21.93
N LEU A 417 0.86 -12.29 22.73
CA LEU A 417 -0.31 -11.44 22.94
C LEU A 417 -0.89 -10.94 21.62
N THR A 418 -0.04 -10.73 20.62
CA THR A 418 -0.37 -10.31 19.27
C THR A 418 -1.15 -11.37 18.51
N ASP A 419 -0.76 -12.65 18.61
CA ASP A 419 -1.47 -13.75 17.93
C ASP A 419 -2.87 -13.94 18.53
N ARG A 420 -2.98 -13.91 19.86
CA ARG A 420 -4.28 -14.00 20.55
C ARG A 420 -5.21 -12.82 20.20
N TYR A 421 -4.67 -11.60 20.14
CA TYR A 421 -5.44 -10.43 19.74
C TYR A 421 -5.92 -10.52 18.29
N ASN A 422 -5.04 -10.94 17.38
CA ASN A 422 -5.36 -11.04 15.95
C ASN A 422 -6.41 -12.11 15.68
N THR A 423 -6.29 -13.29 16.30
CA THR A 423 -7.28 -14.37 16.18
C THR A 423 -8.65 -13.92 16.71
N LEU A 424 -8.70 -13.29 17.89
CA LEU A 424 -9.96 -12.78 18.46
C LEU A 424 -10.59 -11.68 17.59
N ARG A 425 -9.77 -10.77 17.04
CA ARG A 425 -10.24 -9.71 16.15
C ARG A 425 -10.82 -10.28 14.84
N GLN A 426 -10.18 -11.30 14.28
CA GLN A 426 -10.66 -11.98 13.07
C GLN A 426 -12.01 -12.67 13.31
N GLU A 427 -12.17 -13.39 14.41
CA GLU A 427 -13.45 -14.01 14.76
C GLU A 427 -14.55 -12.98 15.02
N ALA A 428 -14.23 -11.86 15.67
CA ALA A 428 -15.19 -10.78 15.90
C ALA A 428 -15.68 -10.15 14.57
N ILE A 429 -14.82 -10.02 13.55
CA ILE A 429 -15.23 -9.50 12.24
C ILE A 429 -16.27 -10.40 11.58
N LYS A 430 -16.10 -11.73 11.62
CA LYS A 430 -17.09 -12.68 11.08
C LYS A 430 -18.47 -12.49 11.72
N TYR A 431 -18.50 -12.27 13.03
CA TYR A 431 -19.75 -11.98 13.77
C TYR A 431 -20.40 -10.67 13.32
N VAL A 432 -19.61 -9.64 13.03
CA VAL A 432 -20.11 -8.36 12.52
C VAL A 432 -20.67 -8.52 11.10
N GLU A 433 -19.98 -9.25 10.23
CA GLU A 433 -20.38 -9.49 8.85
C GLU A 433 -21.68 -10.30 8.74
N GLU A 434 -21.83 -11.37 9.53
CA GLU A 434 -23.08 -12.14 9.60
C GLU A 434 -24.19 -11.37 10.31
N GLY A 435 -23.86 -10.71 11.43
CA GLY A 435 -24.78 -9.89 12.23
C GLY A 435 -25.44 -8.75 11.44
N ALA A 436 -24.70 -8.10 10.56
CA ALA A 436 -25.18 -6.93 9.82
C ALA A 436 -26.20 -7.24 8.71
N LYS A 437 -26.44 -8.51 8.37
CA LYS A 437 -27.28 -8.90 7.22
C LYS A 437 -28.77 -8.62 7.41
N SER A 438 -29.26 -8.58 8.65
CA SER A 438 -30.64 -8.20 8.95
C SER A 438 -30.78 -7.78 10.42
N ILE A 439 -31.85 -7.05 10.75
CA ILE A 439 -32.13 -6.64 12.13
C ILE A 439 -32.29 -7.84 13.09
N HIS A 440 -32.85 -8.95 12.59
CA HIS A 440 -33.04 -10.16 13.37
C HIS A 440 -31.69 -10.83 13.70
N VAL A 441 -30.83 -11.01 12.70
CA VAL A 441 -29.50 -11.60 12.87
C VAL A 441 -28.58 -10.67 13.67
N TYR A 442 -28.74 -9.35 13.54
CA TYR A 442 -28.05 -8.35 14.36
C TYR A 442 -28.34 -8.53 15.85
N ASN A 443 -29.61 -8.67 16.22
CA ASN A 443 -30.00 -8.86 17.62
C ASN A 443 -29.42 -10.18 18.17
N VAL A 444 -29.49 -11.27 17.40
CA VAL A 444 -28.91 -12.57 17.77
C VAL A 444 -27.38 -12.48 17.95
N ALA A 445 -26.69 -11.82 17.01
CA ALA A 445 -25.24 -11.64 17.10
C ALA A 445 -24.85 -10.76 18.29
N MET A 446 -25.62 -9.72 18.58
CA MET A 446 -25.38 -8.82 19.72
C MET A 446 -25.57 -9.54 21.05
N ASP A 447 -26.63 -10.33 21.20
CA ASP A 447 -26.87 -11.14 22.39
C ASP A 447 -25.73 -12.16 22.62
N ALA A 448 -25.29 -12.83 21.55
CA ALA A 448 -24.16 -13.76 21.61
C ALA A 448 -22.84 -13.08 22.01
N LEU A 449 -22.56 -11.88 21.50
CA LEU A 449 -21.38 -11.10 21.86
C LEU A 449 -21.43 -10.64 23.33
N GLN A 450 -22.60 -10.23 23.82
CA GLN A 450 -22.78 -9.88 25.24
C GLN A 450 -22.60 -11.10 26.16
N GLU A 451 -23.08 -12.27 25.76
CA GLU A 451 -22.87 -13.51 26.50
C GLU A 451 -21.39 -13.91 26.52
N ALA A 452 -20.71 -13.83 25.38
CA ALA A 452 -19.27 -14.08 25.28
C ALA A 452 -18.48 -13.12 26.18
N LEU A 453 -18.82 -11.83 26.18
CA LEU A 453 -18.20 -10.82 27.03
C LEU A 453 -18.38 -11.13 28.53
N LYS A 454 -19.57 -11.58 28.93
CA LYS A 454 -19.82 -12.04 30.31
C LYS A 454 -18.94 -13.23 30.67
N LYS A 455 -18.86 -14.25 29.80
CA LYS A 455 -18.02 -15.44 30.03
C LYS A 455 -16.53 -15.10 30.17
N VAL A 456 -16.00 -14.23 29.32
CA VAL A 456 -14.61 -13.76 29.39
C VAL A 456 -14.36 -12.96 30.68
N SER A 457 -15.31 -12.11 31.06
CA SER A 457 -15.22 -11.33 32.31
C SER A 457 -15.26 -12.22 33.55
N SER A 458 -16.05 -13.30 33.53
CA SER A 458 -16.09 -14.30 34.60
C SER A 458 -14.79 -15.12 34.69
N ALA A 459 -14.17 -15.46 33.56
CA ALA A 459 -12.89 -16.16 33.52
C ALA A 459 -11.74 -15.32 34.11
N LYS A 460 -11.79 -13.99 33.95
CA LYS A 460 -10.85 -13.05 34.58
C LYS A 460 -10.87 -13.11 36.12
N ASN A 461 -12.01 -13.48 36.71
CA ASN A 461 -12.21 -13.54 38.15
C ASN A 461 -11.92 -14.94 38.78
N GLN A 462 -11.50 -15.93 37.98
CA GLN A 462 -11.24 -17.31 38.43
C GLN A 462 -9.76 -17.73 38.41
N SER A 463 -8.82 -16.79 38.23
CA SER A 463 -7.38 -17.12 38.35
C SER A 463 -7.00 -17.38 39.81
N PRO A 464 -6.42 -18.55 40.18
CA PRO A 464 -6.05 -18.84 41.57
C PRO A 464 -4.79 -18.05 41.95
N ILE A 465 -4.91 -17.28 43.04
CA ILE A 465 -3.77 -16.80 43.82
C ILE A 465 -3.13 -18.04 44.47
N SER A 466 -1.90 -18.36 44.07
CA SER A 466 -1.05 -19.28 44.83
C SER A 466 -0.38 -18.49 45.95
N ALA A 467 -0.72 -18.85 47.19
CA ALA A 467 -0.03 -18.45 48.40
C ALA A 467 0.93 -19.56 48.87
N GLU A 468 1.77 -19.19 49.85
CA GLU A 468 2.80 -19.93 50.59
C GLU A 468 4.24 -19.77 50.05
N ASP A 469 5.25 -19.39 50.85
CA ASP A 469 5.32 -18.96 52.25
C ASP A 469 6.72 -18.34 52.51
N GLY A 470 6.89 -17.54 53.57
CA GLY A 470 8.22 -17.09 54.03
C GLY A 470 8.26 -15.77 54.81
N ALA A 471 7.86 -15.83 56.08
CA ALA A 471 7.83 -14.75 57.07
C ALA A 471 9.20 -14.09 57.39
N LEU A 472 9.17 -12.82 57.87
CA LEU A 472 9.71 -12.39 59.17
C LEU A 472 9.52 -10.88 59.46
N SER A 473 8.57 -10.62 60.38
CA SER A 473 8.59 -9.76 61.58
C SER A 473 8.94 -8.24 61.57
N ASN A 474 8.09 -7.55 62.35
CA ASN A 474 8.24 -6.31 63.14
C ASN A 474 8.13 -4.97 62.40
N GLY A 475 7.26 -4.02 62.76
CA GLY A 475 6.32 -3.91 63.87
C GLY A 475 6.28 -2.45 64.35
N ARG A 476 5.10 -1.81 64.40
CA ARG A 476 4.69 -0.88 65.48
C ARG A 476 3.23 -0.46 65.31
N ASN A 477 2.42 -0.84 66.30
CA ASN A 477 1.08 -0.32 66.54
C ASN A 477 1.16 1.04 67.24
N GLN A 478 0.20 1.92 66.93
CA GLN A 478 -0.34 2.84 67.92
C GLN A 478 -1.84 3.04 67.62
N GLU A 479 -2.66 2.51 68.53
CA GLU A 479 -4.13 2.63 68.56
C GLU A 479 -4.57 3.87 69.35
N LEU A 480 -5.91 4.08 69.30
CA LEU A 480 -6.81 4.82 70.22
C LEU A 480 -7.15 6.24 69.73
N HIS A 481 -8.39 6.69 69.57
CA HIS A 481 -9.79 6.23 69.73
C HIS A 481 -10.63 7.19 68.83
N ALA A 482 -11.85 6.91 68.35
CA ALA A 482 -13.09 6.74 69.11
C ALA A 482 -14.27 6.41 68.16
N ALA A 483 -15.31 5.81 68.75
CA ALA A 483 -16.51 5.25 68.13
C ALA A 483 -17.44 6.29 67.46
N GLY A 484 -18.22 5.81 66.48
CA GLY A 484 -19.40 6.51 65.95
C GLY A 484 -19.93 5.89 64.65
N ASP A 485 -21.02 5.14 64.80
CA ASP A 485 -22.13 4.96 63.85
C ASP A 485 -21.91 4.19 62.53
N ILE A 486 -22.47 2.97 62.56
CA ILE A 486 -22.92 2.18 61.43
C ILE A 486 -24.21 2.81 60.88
N GLU A 487 -24.38 2.78 59.55
CA GLU A 487 -25.48 3.30 58.71
C GLU A 487 -25.35 4.76 58.24
N THR A 488 -24.78 4.97 57.04
CA THR A 488 -25.25 5.90 55.96
C THR A 488 -24.17 6.19 54.88
N VAL A 489 -23.69 5.20 54.11
CA VAL A 489 -22.86 5.50 52.91
C VAL A 489 -23.16 4.54 51.73
N ALA A 490 -24.44 4.36 51.40
CA ALA A 490 -24.84 3.61 50.19
C ALA A 490 -25.91 4.31 49.33
N CYS A 491 -26.13 5.62 49.51
CA CYS A 491 -27.15 6.36 48.76
C CYS A 491 -26.61 7.64 48.10
N GLN A 492 -25.46 7.56 47.41
CA GLN A 492 -24.93 8.66 46.59
C GLN A 492 -24.43 8.23 45.19
N SER A 493 -24.93 7.13 44.61
CA SER A 493 -24.44 6.65 43.29
C SER A 493 -25.50 6.45 42.20
N ALA A 494 -26.79 6.29 42.55
CA ALA A 494 -27.84 6.04 41.56
C ALA A 494 -28.41 7.34 40.96
N ASP A 495 -28.80 8.30 41.81
CA ASP A 495 -29.45 9.55 41.39
C ASP A 495 -28.55 10.45 40.53
N GLU A 496 -27.25 10.50 40.81
CA GLU A 496 -26.29 11.26 39.99
C GLU A 496 -26.10 10.64 38.60
N LYS A 497 -26.08 9.31 38.51
CA LYS A 497 -25.99 8.61 37.22
C LYS A 497 -27.26 8.82 36.40
N GLU A 498 -28.42 8.78 37.05
CA GLU A 498 -29.70 9.01 36.37
C GLU A 498 -29.86 10.46 35.90
N LYS A 499 -29.37 11.42 36.70
CA LYS A 499 -29.29 12.83 36.28
C LYS A 499 -28.37 13.01 35.06
N LYS A 500 -27.21 12.35 35.05
CA LYS A 500 -26.26 12.42 33.93
C LYS A 500 -26.79 11.77 32.66
N ILE A 501 -27.53 10.67 32.78
CA ILE A 501 -28.22 10.03 31.65
C ILE A 501 -29.27 10.99 31.06
N ARG A 502 -30.06 11.67 31.91
CA ARG A 502 -31.05 12.65 31.45
C ARG A 502 -30.40 13.83 30.72
N GLU A 503 -29.29 14.38 31.23
CA GLU A 503 -28.53 15.45 30.56
C GLU A 503 -27.94 15.03 29.21
N LEU A 504 -27.33 13.85 29.13
CA LEU A 504 -26.77 13.34 27.88
C LEU A 504 -27.86 13.04 26.84
N THR A 505 -29.03 12.59 27.29
CA THR A 505 -30.17 12.32 26.39
C THR A 505 -30.71 13.60 25.78
N THR A 506 -30.85 14.68 26.55
CA THR A 506 -31.29 15.99 26.02
C THR A 506 -30.23 16.63 25.10
N GLU A 507 -28.94 16.45 25.41
CA GLU A 507 -27.86 16.92 24.53
C GLU A 507 -27.85 16.16 23.20
N LEU A 508 -28.06 14.84 23.23
CA LEU A 508 -28.17 14.01 22.02
C LEU A 508 -29.37 14.41 21.15
N GLU A 509 -30.53 14.68 21.76
CA GLU A 509 -31.70 15.17 21.03
C GLU A 509 -31.46 16.54 20.37
N SER A 510 -30.76 17.44 21.07
CA SER A 510 -30.39 18.76 20.53
C SER A 510 -29.45 18.63 19.32
N ILE A 511 -28.45 17.74 19.41
CA ILE A 511 -27.54 17.46 18.30
C ILE A 511 -28.27 16.82 17.12
N ASN A 512 -29.16 15.85 17.36
CA ASN A 512 -29.95 15.22 16.30
C ASN A 512 -30.84 16.24 15.57
N ARG A 513 -31.48 17.17 16.29
CA ARG A 513 -32.25 18.25 15.65
C ARG A 513 -31.37 19.14 14.77
N ARG A 514 -30.15 19.47 15.21
CA ARG A 514 -29.20 20.23 14.38
C ARG A 514 -28.78 19.43 13.14
N CYS A 515 -28.54 18.13 13.27
CA CYS A 515 -28.21 17.25 12.15
C CYS A 515 -29.33 17.18 11.11
N GLU A 516 -30.60 17.12 11.54
CA GLU A 516 -31.75 17.16 10.63
C GLU A 516 -31.83 18.48 9.85
N VAL A 517 -31.57 19.63 10.50
CA VAL A 517 -31.50 20.93 9.83
C VAL A 517 -30.37 20.96 8.79
N TYR A 518 -29.19 20.45 9.12
CA TYR A 518 -28.09 20.34 8.16
C TYR A 518 -28.43 19.43 6.97
N ARG A 519 -29.10 18.31 7.22
CA ARG A 519 -29.53 17.36 6.18
C ARG A 519 -30.55 17.99 5.24
N ALA A 520 -31.52 18.73 5.79
CA ALA A 520 -32.52 19.46 5.01
C ALA A 520 -31.87 20.55 4.14
N ASN A 521 -30.90 21.30 4.68
CA ASN A 521 -30.16 22.33 3.95
C ASN A 521 -29.32 21.72 2.82
N LEU A 522 -28.64 20.60 3.07
CA LEU A 522 -27.87 19.90 2.04
C LEU A 522 -28.76 19.41 0.90
N LEU A 523 -29.93 18.84 1.23
CA LEU A 523 -30.92 18.42 0.24
C LEU A 523 -31.47 19.60 -0.59
N ALA A 524 -31.63 20.77 0.02
CA ALA A 524 -32.03 21.98 -0.71
C ALA A 524 -30.94 22.42 -1.70
N VAL A 525 -29.68 22.46 -1.27
CA VAL A 525 -28.54 22.81 -2.15
C VAL A 525 -28.41 21.83 -3.31
N LEU A 526 -28.57 20.53 -3.06
CA LEU A 526 -28.51 19.51 -4.11
C LEU A 526 -29.62 19.69 -5.15
N ARG A 527 -30.84 20.01 -4.72
CA ARG A 527 -31.96 20.31 -5.64
C ARG A 527 -31.67 21.55 -6.50
N ASP A 528 -31.15 22.62 -5.90
CA ASP A 528 -30.76 23.83 -6.64
C ASP A 528 -29.69 23.53 -7.68
N MET A 529 -28.68 22.71 -7.34
CA MET A 529 -27.64 22.30 -8.27
C MET A 529 -28.19 21.47 -9.44
N GLU A 530 -29.13 20.57 -9.19
CA GLU A 530 -29.80 19.79 -10.25
C GLU A 530 -30.63 20.69 -11.17
N GLU A 531 -31.33 21.68 -10.63
CA GLU A 531 -32.10 22.64 -11.44
C GLU A 531 -31.18 23.51 -12.31
N GLN A 532 -30.05 23.98 -11.76
CA GLN A 532 -29.05 24.72 -12.53
C GLN A 532 -28.44 23.87 -13.65
N LYS A 533 -28.14 22.60 -13.37
CA LYS A 533 -27.66 21.64 -14.37
C LYS A 533 -28.67 21.46 -15.50
N LEU A 534 -29.96 21.34 -15.18
CA LEU A 534 -31.02 21.22 -16.18
C LEU A 534 -31.12 22.47 -17.05
N LYS A 535 -31.10 23.66 -16.44
CA LYS A 535 -31.11 24.96 -17.15
C LYS A 535 -29.90 25.10 -18.09
N LEU A 536 -28.71 24.69 -17.67
CA LEU A 536 -27.51 24.69 -18.50
C LEU A 536 -27.62 23.71 -19.67
N SER A 537 -28.15 22.51 -19.42
CA SER A 537 -28.37 21.51 -20.48
C SER A 537 -29.30 22.03 -21.57
N VAL A 538 -30.41 22.68 -21.19
CA VAL A 538 -31.35 23.30 -22.15
C VAL A 538 -30.68 24.43 -22.92
N LYS A 539 -29.90 25.30 -22.27
CA LYS A 539 -29.14 26.36 -22.95
C LYS A 539 -28.13 25.82 -23.96
N VAL A 540 -27.39 24.77 -23.61
CA VAL A 540 -26.44 24.10 -24.50
C VAL A 540 -27.16 23.48 -25.70
N GLN A 541 -28.33 22.87 -25.47
CA GLN A 541 -29.11 22.26 -26.53
C GLN A 541 -29.70 23.31 -27.49
N ASN A 542 -30.20 24.43 -26.99
CA ASN A 542 -30.65 25.56 -27.80
C ASN A 542 -29.50 26.20 -28.58
N ALA A 543 -28.32 26.38 -27.97
CA ALA A 543 -27.13 26.88 -28.67
C ALA A 543 -26.68 25.94 -29.80
N ARG A 544 -26.80 24.63 -29.62
CA ARG A 544 -26.52 23.64 -30.68
C ARG A 544 -27.54 23.67 -31.82
N LEU A 545 -28.80 23.99 -31.54
CA LEU A 545 -29.84 24.14 -32.56
C LEU A 545 -29.63 25.43 -33.37
N ASN A 546 -29.31 26.54 -32.72
CA ASN A 546 -29.01 27.83 -33.38
C ASN A 546 -27.72 27.83 -34.22
N LEU A 547 -26.83 26.85 -34.02
CA LEU A 547 -25.62 26.65 -34.84
C LEU A 547 -25.86 25.76 -36.07
N ARG A 548 -27.07 25.19 -36.21
CA ARG A 548 -27.48 24.31 -37.32
C ARG A 548 -28.47 24.97 -38.29
N GLU A 549 -28.95 26.17 -37.97
CA GLU A 549 -29.59 27.11 -38.91
C GLU A 549 -28.51 28.07 -39.45
#